data_AF-A0A7V9LPN8-F1
#
_entry.id   AF-A0A7V9LPN8-F1
#
_cell.length_a   1.000
_cell.length_b   1.000
_cell.length_c   1.000
_cell.angle_alpha   90.00
_cell.angle_beta   90.00
_cell.angle_gamma   90.00
#
_symmetry.space_group_name_H-M   'P 1'
#
loop_
_entity.id
_entity.type
_entity.pdbx_description
1 polymer ?
#
loop_
_entity_poly.entity_id
_entity_poly.type
_entity_poly.pdbx_seq_one_letter_code
_entity_poly.pdbx_strand_id
1 'polypeptide(L)' 'MKNRPRLAMVQHVDGFGTRSQKLATYRTVERSDKFHMGFKLFYDEDTDIFKPHGVLRIRPRADFVSYQ' A
#
# COMPACT_ATOMS: atom_id res chain seq x y z
N MET A 1 9.70 17.83 6.33
CA MET A 1 9.19 18.11 4.96
C MET A 1 8.59 19.50 4.94
N LYS A 2 8.75 20.25 3.84
CA LYS A 2 8.12 21.57 3.70
C LYS A 2 6.60 21.38 3.68
N ASN A 3 5.86 22.16 4.46
CA ASN A 3 4.40 22.10 4.45
C ASN A 3 3.87 22.50 3.06
N ARG A 4 3.06 21.64 2.44
CA ARG A 4 2.46 21.85 1.12
C ARG A 4 0.93 21.79 1.26
N PRO A 5 0.28 22.91 1.63
CA PRO A 5 -1.16 22.90 1.84
C PRO A 5 -1.89 22.47 0.55
N ARG A 6 -2.90 21.60 0.70
CA ARG A 6 -3.72 21.00 -0.38
C ARG A 6 -3.05 19.91 -1.22
N LEU A 7 -1.83 19.45 -0.89
CA LEU A 7 -1.22 18.29 -1.54
C LEU A 7 -1.36 17.04 -0.66
N ALA A 8 -1.96 15.98 -1.21
CA ALA A 8 -1.90 14.66 -0.61
C ALA A 8 -0.59 13.98 -1.01
N MET A 9 0.22 13.59 -0.02
CA MET A 9 1.44 12.82 -0.26
C MET A 9 1.18 11.37 0.13
N VAL A 10 1.37 10.45 -0.82
CA VAL A 10 1.13 9.02 -0.66
C VAL A 10 2.46 8.29 -0.66
N GLN A 11 2.70 7.43 0.34
CA GLN A 11 3.79 6.46 0.29
C GLN A 11 3.28 5.21 -0.44
N HIS A 12 3.85 4.96 -1.62
CA HIS A 12 3.48 3.85 -2.48
C HIS A 12 4.74 3.12 -2.89
N VAL A 13 4.93 1.91 -2.38
CA VAL A 13 6.17 1.14 -2.50
C VAL A 13 5.94 -0.05 -3.41
N ASP A 14 6.85 -0.26 -4.36
CA ASP A 14 6.82 -1.41 -5.26
C ASP A 14 7.34 -2.66 -4.56
N GLY A 15 6.82 -3.81 -5.02
CA GLY A 15 7.16 -5.13 -4.50
C GLY A 15 6.02 -6.10 -4.73
N PHE A 16 6.35 -7.30 -5.21
CA PHE A 16 5.41 -8.38 -5.48
C PHE A 16 5.67 -9.59 -4.59
N GLY A 17 4.71 -10.51 -4.54
CA GLY A 17 4.87 -11.81 -3.90
C GLY A 17 3.57 -12.33 -3.29
N THR A 18 3.71 -13.16 -2.26
CA THR A 18 2.57 -13.69 -1.52
C THR A 18 1.90 -12.61 -0.67
N ARG A 19 0.62 -12.79 -0.33
CA ARG A 19 -0.11 -11.89 0.58
C ARG A 19 0.63 -11.59 1.89
N SER A 20 1.32 -12.58 2.46
CA SER A 20 2.09 -12.42 3.71
C SER A 20 3.31 -11.53 3.51
N GLN A 21 4.06 -11.71 2.42
CA GLN A 21 5.19 -10.84 2.06
C GLN A 21 4.73 -9.40 1.80
N LYS A 22 3.60 -9.22 1.09
CA LYS A 22 3.01 -7.90 0.85
C LYS A 22 2.67 -7.19 2.15
N LEU A 23 2.00 -7.89 3.07
CA LEU A 23 1.66 -7.35 4.40
C LEU A 23 2.90 -7.07 5.25
N ALA A 24 3.92 -7.93 5.19
CA ALA A 24 5.17 -7.73 5.90
C ALA A 24 5.87 -6.46 5.42
N THR A 25 6.07 -6.31 4.09
CA THR A 25 6.66 -5.11 3.50
C THR A 25 5.86 -3.87 3.85
N TYR A 26 4.54 -3.90 3.72
CA TYR A 26 3.65 -2.76 4.01
C TYR A 26 3.81 -2.26 5.45
N ARG A 27 3.95 -3.17 6.42
CA ARG A 27 4.22 -2.82 7.84
C ARG A 27 5.65 -2.35 8.06
N THR A 28 6.63 -2.97 7.41
CA THR A 28 8.05 -2.58 7.55
C THR A 28 8.32 -1.16 7.05
N VAL A 29 7.65 -0.76 5.97
CA VAL A 29 7.84 0.57 5.36
C VAL A 29 6.84 1.62 5.85
N GLU A 30 5.98 1.27 6.79
CA GLU A 30 4.89 2.11 7.28
C GLU A 30 5.38 3.50 7.76
N ARG A 31 4.70 4.53 7.26
CA ARG A 31 4.86 5.94 7.68
C ARG A 31 3.51 6.65 7.69
N SER A 32 2.47 6.00 8.20
CA SER A 32 1.10 6.56 8.22
C SER A 32 0.95 7.78 9.12
N ASP A 33 1.96 8.09 9.94
CA ASP A 33 2.08 9.33 10.71
C ASP A 33 2.47 10.54 9.83
N LYS A 34 3.00 10.30 8.63
CA LYS A 34 3.54 11.33 7.73
C LYS A 34 2.91 11.35 6.34
N PHE A 35 2.45 10.20 5.86
CA PHE A 35 1.90 10.03 4.52
C PHE A 35 0.59 9.27 4.55
N HIS A 36 -0.24 9.52 3.54
CA HIS A 36 -1.27 8.57 3.15
C HIS A 36 -0.61 7.26 2.71
N MET A 37 -1.23 6.13 3.01
CA MET A 37 -0.66 4.84 2.66
C MET A 37 -1.21 4.34 1.32
N GLY A 38 -0.30 3.92 0.44
CA GLY A 38 -0.63 3.26 -0.82
C GLY A 38 -0.39 1.76 -0.77
N PHE A 39 -1.21 0.98 -1.49
CA PHE A 39 -1.03 -0.47 -1.62
C PHE A 39 -1.05 -0.87 -3.10
N LYS A 40 0.09 -1.38 -3.59
CA LYS A 40 0.23 -1.82 -4.98
C LYS A 40 -0.07 -3.29 -5.11
N LEU A 41 -0.81 -3.68 -6.14
CA LEU A 41 -1.07 -5.06 -6.50
C LEU A 41 -0.60 -5.31 -7.93
N PHE A 42 -0.05 -6.50 -8.19
CA PHE A 42 0.47 -6.90 -9.48
C PHE A 42 -0.30 -8.13 -9.98
N TYR A 43 -0.92 -8.05 -11.16
CA TYR A 43 -1.80 -9.13 -11.65
C TYR A 43 -1.05 -10.43 -11.94
N ASP A 44 0.14 -10.33 -12.53
CA ASP A 44 0.91 -11.48 -12.98
C ASP A 44 1.97 -11.93 -11.95
N GLU A 45 2.52 -10.99 -11.18
CA GLU A 45 3.62 -11.26 -10.24
C GLU A 45 3.17 -11.55 -8.80
N ASP A 46 2.02 -11.05 -8.34
CA ASP A 46 1.51 -11.40 -7.01
C ASP A 46 0.90 -12.81 -7.02
N THR A 47 1.32 -13.63 -6.05
CA THR A 47 0.73 -14.96 -5.86
C THR A 47 -0.51 -14.86 -4.96
N ASP A 48 -1.65 -15.37 -5.45
CA ASP A 48 -2.96 -15.27 -4.78
C ASP A 48 -3.27 -13.81 -4.39
N ILE A 49 -3.32 -12.92 -5.40
CA ILE A 49 -3.57 -11.48 -5.26
C ILE A 49 -4.73 -11.18 -4.28
N PHE A 50 -4.61 -10.09 -3.52
CA PHE A 50 -5.72 -9.67 -2.65
C PHE A 50 -6.97 -9.32 -3.46
N LYS A 51 -8.13 -9.82 -3.02
CA LYS A 51 -9.42 -9.31 -3.50
C LYS A 51 -9.65 -7.89 -2.96
N PRO A 52 -10.42 -7.03 -3.64
CA PRO A 52 -10.66 -5.65 -3.22
C PRO A 52 -11.14 -5.51 -1.76
N HIS A 53 -12.09 -6.35 -1.35
CA HIS A 53 -12.58 -6.34 0.03
C HIS A 53 -11.50 -6.72 1.06
N GLY A 54 -10.48 -7.48 0.65
CA GLY A 54 -9.35 -7.86 1.48
C GLY A 54 -8.41 -6.68 1.69
N VAL A 55 -8.14 -5.92 0.64
CA VAL A 55 -7.32 -4.70 0.69
C VAL A 55 -7.92 -3.67 1.64
N LEU A 56 -9.25 -3.46 1.61
CA LEU A 56 -9.94 -2.51 2.50
C LEU A 56 -9.82 -2.84 4.00
N ARG A 57 -9.49 -4.10 4.34
CA ARG A 57 -9.29 -4.56 5.72
C ARG A 57 -7.85 -4.41 6.21
N ILE A 58 -6.89 -4.11 5.33
CA ILE A 58 -5.49 -3.93 5.70
C ILE A 58 -5.34 -2.74 6.67
N ARG A 59 -4.41 -2.86 7.62
CA ARG A 59 -4.08 -1.84 8.62
C ARG A 59 -2.56 -1.57 8.63
N PRO A 60 -2.12 -0.29 8.64
CA PRO A 60 -2.94 0.93 8.49
C PRO A 60 -3.73 0.96 7.18
N ARG A 61 -4.84 1.70 7.14
CA ARG A 61 -5.74 1.70 5.98
C ARG A 61 -5.01 2.26 4.75
N ALA A 62 -5.09 1.56 3.63
CA ALA A 62 -4.63 2.09 2.35
C ALA A 62 -5.65 3.13 1.84
N ASP A 63 -5.17 4.33 1.58
CA ASP A 63 -5.95 5.44 1.01
C ASP A 63 -5.92 5.42 -0.52
N PHE A 64 -4.87 4.81 -1.09
CA PHE A 64 -4.69 4.64 -2.53
C PHE A 64 -4.33 3.19 -2.83
N VAL A 65 -4.97 2.62 -3.86
CA VAL A 65 -4.69 1.26 -4.33
C VAL A 65 -4.55 1.32 -5.84
N SER A 66 -3.45 0.79 -6.36
CA SER A 66 -3.26 0.65 -7.80
C SER A 66 -2.97 -0.80 -8.15
N TYR A 67 -3.44 -1.20 -9.32
CA TYR A 67 -3.17 -2.48 -9.92
C TYR A 67 -2.27 -2.26 -11.13
N GLN A 68 -1.27 -3.11 -11.28
CA GLN A 68 -0.36 -3.15 -12.41
C GLN A 68 -0.41 -4.53 -13.06
#